data_AF-A0A1S3QX83-F1
#
_entry.id   AF-A0A1S3QX83-F1
#
_cell.length_a   1.000
_cell.length_b   1.000
_cell.length_c   1.000
_cell.angle_alpha   90.00
_cell.angle_beta   90.00
_cell.angle_gamma   90.00
#
_symmetry.space_group_name_H-M   'P 1'
#
loop_
_entity.id
_entity.type
_entity.pdbx_description
1 polymer ?
#
loop_
_entity_poly.entity_id
_entity_poly.type
_entity_poly.pdbx_seq_one_letter_code
_entity_poly.pdbx_strand_id
1 'polypeptide(L)' 'MIQWKGLKPLCCGVVNMSFPLSDQPVFGEWFIFVEMQGHTYNKSFEVQKYVMPKFELVIDPPQYIQDLNMCEQATVRA' A
#
# COMPACT_ATOMS: atom_id res chain seq x y z
N MET A 1 3.23 -16.61 -9.13
CA MET A 1 4.25 -15.58 -9.43
C MET A 1 4.10 -15.21 -10.90
N ILE A 2 3.96 -13.93 -11.23
CA ILE A 2 3.79 -13.43 -12.60
C ILE A 2 4.93 -12.49 -12.94
N GLN A 3 5.33 -12.44 -14.22
CA GLN A 3 6.37 -11.55 -14.71
C GLN A 3 6.03 -11.07 -16.12
N TRP A 4 6.30 -9.81 -16.39
CA TRP A 4 6.31 -9.25 -17.73
C TRP A 4 7.73 -8.83 -18.11
N LYS A 5 8.13 -9.10 -19.36
CA LYS A 5 9.46 -8.78 -19.88
C LYS A 5 9.34 -7.93 -21.13
N GLY A 6 10.32 -7.06 -21.38
CA GLY A 6 10.40 -6.28 -22.62
C GLY A 6 9.28 -5.25 -22.81
N LEU A 7 8.72 -4.75 -21.71
CA LEU A 7 7.67 -3.75 -21.74
C LEU A 7 8.19 -2.44 -22.35
N LYS A 8 7.44 -1.87 -23.29
CA LYS A 8 7.71 -0.57 -23.90
C LYS A 8 6.51 0.35 -23.66
N PRO A 9 6.73 1.63 -23.29
CA PRO A 9 5.63 2.56 -23.09
C PRO A 9 4.91 2.80 -24.42
N LEU A 10 3.58 2.76 -24.39
CA LEU A 10 2.74 3.04 -25.57
C LEU A 10 2.77 4.54 -25.90
N CYS A 11 2.72 5.39 -24.88
CA CYS A 11 3.03 6.81 -24.95
C CYS A 11 3.64 7.28 -23.64
N CYS A 12 4.43 8.36 -23.72
CA CYS A 12 4.57 9.29 -22.61
C CYS A 12 5.26 8.71 -21.35
N GLY A 13 6.01 7.61 -21.50
CA GLY A 13 6.68 6.93 -20.40
C GLY A 13 5.78 6.05 -19.52
N VAL A 14 4.53 5.81 -19.91
CA VAL A 14 3.57 5.02 -19.12
C VAL A 14 3.42 3.62 -19.68
N VAL A 15 3.48 2.62 -18.80
CA VAL A 15 3.14 1.21 -19.08
C VAL A 15 1.98 0.82 -18.16
N ASN A 16 0.96 0.16 -18.72
CA ASN A 16 -0.19 -0.33 -17.98
C ASN A 16 -0.32 -1.85 -18.16
N MET A 17 -0.37 -2.60 -17.05
CA MET A 17 -0.54 -4.04 -17.03
C MET A 17 -1.63 -4.43 -16.02
N SER A 18 -2.35 -5.51 -16.31
CA SER A 18 -3.39 -6.05 -15.42
C SER A 18 -2.96 -7.42 -14.87
N PHE A 19 -3.15 -7.63 -13.56
CA PHE A 19 -2.92 -8.91 -12.91
C PHE A 19 -4.16 -9.32 -12.09
N PRO A 20 -4.95 -10.29 -12.55
CA PRO A 20 -6.05 -10.81 -11.77
C PRO A 20 -5.53 -11.67 -10.61
N LEU A 21 -6.08 -11.48 -9.42
CA LEU A 21 -5.85 -12.37 -8.27
C LEU A 21 -6.73 -13.61 -8.39
N SER A 22 -6.26 -14.73 -7.83
CA SER A 22 -7.06 -15.96 -7.69
C SER A 22 -8.23 -15.73 -6.72
N ASP A 23 -9.29 -16.53 -6.85
CA ASP A 23 -10.42 -16.55 -5.90
C ASP A 23 -10.00 -16.96 -4.48
N GLN A 24 -8.89 -17.69 -4.36
CA GLN A 24 -8.26 -18.08 -3.09
C GLN A 24 -6.80 -17.59 -3.06
N PRO A 25 -6.56 -16.28 -2.88
CA PRO A 25 -5.20 -15.74 -2.81
C PRO A 25 -4.61 -15.97 -1.41
N VAL A 26 -3.28 -15.94 -1.32
CA VAL A 26 -2.60 -15.85 -0.02
C VAL A 26 -2.75 -14.43 0.51
N PHE A 27 -3.25 -14.28 1.73
CA PHE A 27 -3.38 -12.98 2.39
C PHE A 27 -2.03 -12.46 2.90
N GLY A 28 -1.93 -11.14 3.02
CA GLY A 28 -0.77 -10.43 3.55
C GLY A 28 -0.21 -9.41 2.57
N GLU A 29 1.05 -9.02 2.80
CA GLU A 29 1.75 -8.04 1.97
C GLU A 29 2.32 -8.66 0.69
N TRP A 30 1.99 -8.06 -0.45
CA TRP A 30 2.49 -8.44 -1.76
C TRP A 30 3.37 -7.33 -2.31
N PHE A 31 4.42 -7.71 -3.04
CA PHE A 31 5.39 -6.78 -3.61
C PHE A 31 5.36 -6.82 -5.14
N ILE A 32 5.39 -5.63 -5.74
CA ILE A 32 5.63 -5.41 -7.15
C ILE A 32 7.09 -4.99 -7.30
N PHE A 33 7.85 -5.69 -8.12
CA PHE A 33 9.24 -5.35 -8.45
C PHE A 33 9.33 -4.88 -9.90
N VAL A 34 10.02 -3.77 -10.12
CA VAL A 34 10.27 -3.19 -11.45
C VAL A 34 11.75 -2.99 -11.62
N GLU A 35 12.32 -3.57 -12.67
CA GLU A 35 13.71 -3.35 -13.07
C GLU A 35 13.74 -2.42 -14.28
N MET A 36 14.44 -1.29 -14.16
CA MET A 36 14.61 -0.30 -15.22
C MET A 36 16.02 0.27 -15.18
N GLN A 37 16.72 0.26 -16.31
CA GLN A 37 18.07 0.85 -16.45
C GLN A 37 19.07 0.35 -15.39
N GLY A 38 18.96 -0.91 -14.95
CA GLY A 38 19.82 -1.50 -13.92
C GLY A 38 19.44 -1.17 -12.47
N HIS A 39 18.34 -0.44 -12.25
CA HIS A 39 17.79 -0.17 -10.94
C HIS A 39 16.52 -0.98 -10.68
N THR A 40 16.39 -1.50 -9.47
CA THR A 40 15.19 -2.20 -9.01
C THR A 40 14.40 -1.32 -8.06
N TYR A 41 13.12 -1.15 -8.37
CA TYR A 41 12.15 -0.43 -7.55
C TYR A 41 11.11 -1.42 -7.03
N ASN A 42 10.62 -1.19 -5.82
CA ASN A 42 9.55 -1.98 -5.25
C ASN A 42 8.39 -1.11 -4.78
N LYS A 43 7.21 -1.72 -4.74
CA LYS A 43 6.03 -1.16 -4.10
C LYS A 43 5.20 -2.29 -3.54
N SER A 44 4.65 -2.13 -2.34
CA SER A 44 3.79 -3.13 -1.73
C SER A 44 2.31 -2.74 -1.77
N PHE A 45 1.47 -3.75 -1.68
CA PHE A 45 0.04 -3.64 -1.44
C PHE A 45 -0.42 -4.82 -0.60
N GLU A 46 -1.47 -4.62 0.20
CA GLU A 46 -2.01 -5.66 1.06
C GLU A 46 -3.16 -6.40 0.37
N VAL A 47 -3.12 -7.73 0.45
CA VAL A 47 -4.21 -8.61 0.02
C VAL A 47 -4.89 -9.15 1.26
N GLN A 48 -6.12 -8.71 1.49
CA GLN A 48 -6.93 -9.15 2.62
C GLN A 48 -8.41 -9.16 2.27
N LYS A 49 -9.22 -9.87 3.07
CA LYS A 49 -10.68 -9.81 2.94
C LYS A 49 -11.18 -8.52 3.57
N TYR A 50 -11.76 -7.66 2.76
CA TYR A 50 -12.19 -6.33 3.17
C TYR A 50 -13.63 -6.03 2.80
N VAL A 51 -14.28 -5.18 3.60
CA VAL A 51 -15.58 -4.57 3.31
C VAL A 51 -15.42 -3.05 3.36
N MET A 52 -16.07 -2.34 2.44
CA MET A 52 -15.95 -0.89 2.35
C MET A 52 -16.54 -0.22 3.62
N PRO A 53 -15.75 0.61 4.34
CA PRO A 53 -16.24 1.36 5.49
C PRO A 53 -17.20 2.44 5.04
N LYS A 54 -18.12 2.80 5.92
CA LYS A 54 -19.10 3.87 5.68
C LYS A 54 -18.63 5.24 6.18
N PHE A 55 -17.63 5.26 7.03
CA PHE A 55 -17.07 6.45 7.64
C PHE A 55 -15.58 6.22 7.88
N GLU A 56 -14.84 7.31 8.01
CA GLU A 56 -13.44 7.30 8.46
C GLU A 56 -13.41 7.75 9.92
N LEU A 57 -12.52 7.20 10.72
CA LEU A 57 -12.26 7.67 12.07
C LEU A 57 -10.81 8.16 12.12
N VAL A 58 -10.63 9.43 12.45
CA VAL A 58 -9.32 10.06 12.60
C VAL A 58 -9.02 10.22 14.09
N ILE A 59 -7.88 9.69 14.51
CA ILE A 59 -7.35 9.86 15.86
C ILE A 59 -6.19 10.85 15.76
N ASP A 60 -6.34 12.00 16.41
CA ASP A 60 -5.32 13.06 16.47
C ASP A 60 -4.60 13.02 17.82
N PRO A 61 -3.40 12.42 17.89
CA PRO A 61 -2.56 12.49 19.08
C PRO A 61 -1.94 13.89 19.23
N PRO A 62 -1.40 14.22 20.41
CA PRO A 62 -0.58 15.40 20.58
C PRO A 62 0.70 15.30 19.73
N GLN A 63 1.27 16.45 19.36
CA GLN A 63 2.44 16.51 18.48
C GLN A 63 3.70 15.89 19.08
N TYR A 64 3.80 15.84 20.40
CA TYR A 64 4.92 15.26 21.14
C TYR A 64 4.43 14.73 22.49
N ILE A 65 5.11 13.69 22.99
CA ILE A 65 4.89 13.11 24.32
C ILE A 65 5.98 13.67 25.23
N GLN A 66 5.60 14.31 26.34
CA GLN A 66 6.57 14.92 27.27
C GLN A 66 7.11 13.93 28.29
N ASP A 67 6.26 13.05 28.82
CA ASP A 67 6.62 12.04 29.81
C ASP A 67 5.99 10.69 29.46
N LEU A 68 6.83 9.65 29.35
CA LEU A 68 6.40 8.29 29.04
C LEU A 68 5.67 7.62 30.21
N ASN A 69 5.76 8.18 31.42
CA ASN A 69 5.03 7.71 32.60
C ASN A 69 3.65 8.36 32.74
N MET A 70 3.31 9.33 31.90
CA MET A 70 2.02 10.04 31.91
C MET A 70 1.21 9.74 30.64
N CYS A 71 -0.10 9.63 30.79
CA CYS A 71 -1.01 9.51 29.65
C CYS A 71 -1.34 10.90 29.09
N GLU A 72 -1.23 11.05 27.77
CA GLU A 72 -1.60 12.27 27.06
C GLU A 72 -2.97 12.13 26.37
N GLN A 73 -3.71 13.23 26.24
CA GLN A 73 -5.02 13.23 25.61
C GLN A 73 -4.93 13.23 24.08
N ALA A 74 -5.70 12.37 23.41
CA ALA A 74 -5.91 12.40 21.97
C ALA A 74 -7.36 12.78 21.62
N THR A 75 -7.55 13.41 20.47
CA THR A 75 -8.88 13.77 19.96
C THR A 75 -9.34 12.75 18.93
N VAL A 76 -10.62 12.39 18.93
CA VAL A 76 -11.22 11.46 17.96
C VAL A 76 -12.28 12.20 17.16
N ARG A 77 -12.20 12.11 15.83
CA ARG A 77 -13.15 12.73 14.89
C ARG A 77 -13.61 11.69 13.85
N ALA A 78 -14.86 11.77 13.44
CA ALA A 78 -15.48 10.91 12.43
C ALA A 78 -16.05 11.76 11.29
#